data_AF-A0A7J9WX40-F1
#
_entry.id   AF-A0A7J9WX40-F1
#
_cell.length_a   1.000
_cell.length_b   1.000
_cell.length_c   1.000
_cell.angle_alpha   90.00
_cell.angle_beta   90.00
_cell.angle_gamma   90.00
#
_symmetry.space_group_name_H-M   'P 1'
#
loop_
_entity.id
_entity.type
_entity.pdbx_description
1 polymer ?
#
loop_
_entity_poly.entity_id
_entity_poly.type
_entity_poly.pdbx_seq_one_letter_code
_entity_poly.pdbx_strand_id
1 'polypeptide(L)'
;MTPIAREVDRLHESAMWSSQAQFEQMKLWRSMNMLLGVPAAVLAAVSGGTGLAADQATTVPSVLALLAAGFGAGLTTLNPSRRVSQAQASANAYLELQTEARQLLTIDSAVSSREDARDRLATLTARRDEVNKTADPPSLYARWRADRNIGRGGQTYEADTSNGS
;
A
#
# COMPACT_ATOMS: atom_id res chain seq x y z
N MET A 1 20.47 0.92 25.86
CA MET A 1 20.44 0.65 24.41
C MET A 1 21.42 1.61 23.71
N THR A 2 22.32 1.12 22.87
CA THR A 2 23.29 1.97 22.14
C THR A 2 22.59 2.80 21.04
N PRO A 3 23.17 3.92 20.55
CA PRO A 3 22.55 4.73 19.50
C PRO A 3 22.20 3.94 18.23
N ILE A 4 23.07 3.00 17.82
CA ILE A 4 22.85 2.13 16.65
C ILE A 4 21.65 1.21 16.90
N ALA A 5 21.58 0.56 18.07
CA ALA A 5 20.46 -0.32 18.41
C ALA A 5 19.13 0.45 18.41
N ARG A 6 19.09 1.68 18.94
CA ARG A 6 17.89 2.53 18.91
C ARG A 6 17.44 2.84 17.48
N GLU A 7 18.37 3.08 16.57
CA GLU A 7 18.04 3.38 15.17
C GLU A 7 17.54 2.14 14.42
N VAL A 8 18.13 0.96 14.70
CA VAL A 8 17.63 -0.32 14.18
C VAL A 8 16.21 -0.61 14.68
N ASP A 9 15.91 -0.29 15.94
CA ASP A 9 14.57 -0.45 16.53
C ASP A 9 13.54 0.49 15.89
N ARG A 10 13.89 1.76 15.66
CA ARG A 10 13.06 2.69 14.89
C ARG A 10 12.80 2.21 13.47
N LEU A 11 13.82 1.65 12.82
CA LEU A 11 13.68 1.07 11.49
C LEU A 11 12.73 -0.13 11.50
N HIS A 12 12.87 -1.03 12.49
CA HIS A 12 11.97 -2.16 12.70
C HIS A 12 10.51 -1.69 12.82
N GLU A 13 10.26 -0.73 13.71
CA GLU A 13 8.92 -0.22 13.97
C GLU A 13 8.33 0.46 12.73
N SER A 14 9.11 1.32 12.06
CA SER A 14 8.70 1.99 10.83
C SER A 14 8.38 0.99 9.72
N ALA A 15 9.17 -0.08 9.57
CA ALA A 15 8.95 -1.13 8.59
C ALA A 15 7.65 -1.90 8.88
N MET A 16 7.40 -2.23 10.15
CA MET A 16 6.16 -2.89 10.58
C MET A 16 4.92 -2.05 10.20
N TRP A 17 4.91 -0.76 10.55
CA TRP A 17 3.80 0.14 10.23
C TRP A 17 3.63 0.31 8.72
N SER A 18 4.74 0.45 7.98
CA SER A 18 4.71 0.59 6.52
C SER A 18 4.17 -0.68 5.84
N SER A 19 4.54 -1.86 6.33
CA SER A 19 4.01 -3.14 5.85
C SER A 19 2.50 -3.22 6.02
N GLN A 20 2.00 -2.94 7.23
CA GLN A 20 0.57 -2.97 7.51
C GLN A 20 -0.21 -1.96 6.65
N ALA A 21 0.32 -0.74 6.50
CA ALA A 21 -0.27 0.25 5.62
C ALA A 21 -0.37 -0.25 4.17
N GLN A 22 0.66 -0.90 3.65
CA GLN A 22 0.64 -1.47 2.30
C GLN A 22 -0.35 -2.64 2.18
N PHE A 23 -0.49 -3.51 3.19
CA PHE A 23 -1.53 -4.55 3.17
C PHE A 23 -2.95 -3.96 3.18
N GLU A 24 -3.20 -2.88 3.91
CA GLU A 24 -4.49 -2.19 3.87
C GLU A 24 -4.74 -1.53 2.51
N GLN A 25 -3.71 -0.93 1.88
CA GLN A 25 -3.82 -0.44 0.51
C GLN A 25 -4.12 -1.58 -0.49
N MET A 26 -3.48 -2.73 -0.33
CA MET A 26 -3.76 -3.92 -1.15
C MET A 26 -5.23 -4.35 -1.02
N LYS A 27 -5.78 -4.40 0.20
CA LYS A 27 -7.20 -4.73 0.44
C LYS A 27 -8.13 -3.73 -0.24
N LEU A 28 -7.85 -2.43 -0.10
CA LEU A 28 -8.61 -1.36 -0.75
C LEU A 28 -8.64 -1.53 -2.27
N TRP A 29 -7.48 -1.75 -2.90
CA TRP A 29 -7.39 -1.93 -4.34
C TRP A 29 -8.05 -3.22 -4.81
N ARG A 30 -8.00 -4.29 -4.01
CA ARG A 30 -8.74 -5.53 -4.28
C ARG A 30 -10.25 -5.30 -4.27
N SER A 31 -10.75 -4.53 -3.29
CA SER A 31 -12.16 -4.12 -3.22
C SER A 31 -12.55 -3.25 -4.41
N MET A 32 -11.71 -2.28 -4.81
CA MET A 32 -11.96 -1.46 -6.00
C MET A 32 -12.03 -2.31 -7.28
N ASN A 33 -11.15 -3.30 -7.43
CA ASN A 33 -11.16 -4.20 -8.57
C ASN A 33 -12.49 -4.98 -8.66
N MET A 34 -12.98 -5.48 -7.53
CA MET A 34 -14.28 -6.18 -7.49
C MET A 34 -15.45 -5.23 -7.74
N LEU A 35 -15.42 -4.04 -7.13
CA LEU A 35 -16.50 -3.05 -7.24
C LEU A 35 -16.66 -2.51 -8.67
N LEU A 36 -15.57 -2.38 -9.42
CA LEU A 36 -15.64 -1.93 -10.82
C LEU A 36 -15.84 -3.13 -11.77
N GLY A 37 -15.13 -4.24 -11.54
CA GLY A 37 -15.13 -5.40 -12.42
C GLY A 37 -16.44 -6.17 -12.46
N VAL A 38 -17.03 -6.46 -11.29
CA VAL A 38 -18.25 -7.28 -11.23
C VAL A 38 -19.44 -6.56 -11.86
N PRO A 39 -19.76 -5.30 -11.52
CA PRO A 39 -20.85 -4.58 -12.17
C PRO A 39 -20.61 -4.35 -13.66
N ALA A 40 -19.38 -4.06 -14.09
CA ALA A 40 -19.07 -3.90 -15.52
C ALA A 40 -19.43 -5.16 -16.31
N ALA A 41 -19.01 -6.33 -15.81
CA ALA A 41 -19.27 -7.61 -16.46
C ALA A 41 -20.76 -7.95 -16.49
N VAL A 42 -21.49 -7.74 -15.38
CA VAL A 42 -22.92 -7.99 -15.30
C VAL A 42 -23.69 -7.08 -16.25
N LEU A 43 -23.40 -5.77 -16.25
CA LEU A 43 -24.06 -4.80 -17.13
C LEU A 43 -23.77 -5.07 -18.60
N ALA A 44 -22.52 -5.43 -18.94
CA ALA A 44 -22.16 -5.83 -20.30
C ALA A 44 -22.89 -7.10 -20.76
N ALA A 45 -22.99 -8.10 -19.88
CA ALA A 45 -23.69 -9.35 -20.18
C ALA A 45 -25.20 -9.13 -20.40
N VAL A 46 -25.85 -8.34 -19.53
CA VAL A 46 -27.27 -7.99 -19.67
C VAL A 46 -27.49 -7.16 -20.92
N SER A 47 -26.66 -6.13 -21.16
CA SER A 47 -26.74 -5.29 -22.36
C SER A 47 -26.55 -6.09 -23.64
N GLY A 48 -25.56 -6.98 -23.68
CA GLY A 48 -25.27 -7.80 -24.86
C GLY A 48 -26.39 -8.81 -25.11
N GLY A 49 -26.82 -9.54 -24.08
CA GLY A 49 -27.89 -10.54 -24.19
C GLY A 49 -29.24 -9.94 -24.58
N THR A 50 -29.63 -8.81 -23.97
CA THR A 50 -30.88 -8.12 -24.31
C THR A 50 -30.81 -7.39 -25.65
N GLY A 51 -29.66 -6.81 -26.00
CA GLY A 51 -29.44 -6.15 -27.28
C GLY A 51 -29.50 -7.12 -28.47
N LEU A 52 -28.94 -8.32 -28.32
CA LEU A 52 -28.99 -9.36 -29.36
C LEU A 52 -30.38 -9.98 -29.54
N ALA A 53 -31.21 -9.98 -28.49
CA ALA A 53 -32.56 -10.55 -28.51
C ALA A 53 -33.65 -9.55 -28.91
N ALA A 54 -33.33 -8.27 -29.04
CA ALA A 54 -34.30 -7.23 -29.37
C ALA A 54 -34.44 -7.04 -30.89
N ASP A 55 -35.67 -7.09 -31.40
CA ASP A 55 -35.98 -6.81 -32.82
C ASP A 55 -35.73 -5.35 -33.23
N GLN A 56 -35.66 -4.43 -32.25
CA GLN A 56 -35.38 -3.01 -32.48
C GLN A 56 -34.45 -2.44 -31.40
N ALA A 57 -33.66 -1.41 -31.76
CA ALA A 57 -32.80 -0.71 -30.81
C ALA A 57 -33.63 -0.08 -29.68
N THR A 58 -33.41 -0.52 -28.44
CA THR A 58 -34.07 0.01 -27.24
C THR A 58 -33.09 0.82 -26.39
N THR A 59 -33.59 1.84 -25.70
CA THR A 59 -32.76 2.75 -24.88
C THR A 59 -32.09 2.05 -23.69
N VAL A 60 -32.71 0.98 -23.16
CA VAL A 60 -32.25 0.30 -21.95
C VAL A 60 -30.90 -0.42 -22.16
N PRO A 61 -30.71 -1.32 -23.16
CA PRO A 61 -29.40 -1.90 -23.47
C PRO A 61 -28.32 -0.84 -23.69
N SER A 62 -28.62 0.25 -24.40
CA SER A 62 -27.62 1.31 -24.66
C SER A 62 -27.14 2.00 -23.38
N VAL A 63 -28.02 2.27 -22.42
CA VAL A 63 -27.62 2.85 -21.12
C VAL A 63 -26.77 1.87 -20.31
N LEU A 64 -27.13 0.58 -20.30
CA LEU A 64 -26.36 -0.46 -19.61
C LEU A 64 -24.95 -0.62 -20.22
N ALA A 65 -24.85 -0.57 -21.55
CA ALA A 65 -23.56 -0.59 -22.26
C ALA A 65 -22.68 0.60 -21.86
N LEU A 66 -23.24 1.82 -21.78
CA LEU A 66 -22.48 3.02 -21.40
C LEU A 66 -21.98 2.94 -19.94
N LEU A 67 -22.82 2.43 -19.02
CA LEU A 67 -22.40 2.20 -17.64
C LEU A 67 -21.28 1.15 -17.56
N ALA A 68 -21.42 0.03 -18.29
CA ALA A 68 -20.37 -0.99 -18.37
C ALA A 68 -19.05 -0.43 -18.93
N ALA A 69 -19.12 0.39 -19.98
CA ALA A 69 -17.96 1.05 -20.55
C ALA A 69 -17.30 2.02 -19.56
N GLY A 70 -18.09 2.78 -18.78
CA GLY A 70 -17.59 3.66 -17.74
C GLY A 70 -16.81 2.92 -16.66
N PHE A 71 -17.34 1.79 -16.16
CA PHE A 71 -16.63 0.94 -15.20
C PHE A 71 -15.36 0.31 -15.83
N GLY A 72 -15.44 -0.13 -17.08
CA GLY A 72 -14.29 -0.65 -17.85
C GLY A 72 -13.17 0.39 -17.99
N ALA A 73 -13.52 1.62 -18.37
CA ALA A 73 -12.57 2.73 -18.42
C ALA A 73 -11.96 3.01 -17.03
N GLY A 74 -12.74 2.91 -15.95
CA GLY A 74 -12.26 2.99 -14.58
C GLY A 74 -11.21 1.91 -14.25
N LEU A 75 -11.45 0.66 -14.63
CA LEU A 75 -10.49 -0.44 -14.44
C LEU A 75 -9.19 -0.21 -15.20
N THR A 76 -9.27 0.24 -16.45
CA THR A 76 -8.08 0.52 -17.27
C THR A 76 -7.28 1.70 -16.73
N THR A 77 -7.95 2.79 -16.34
CA THR A 77 -7.29 4.02 -15.89
C THR A 77 -6.70 3.90 -14.49
N LEU A 78 -7.45 3.33 -13.53
CA LEU A 78 -6.97 3.17 -12.15
C LEU A 78 -6.01 1.98 -12.00
N ASN A 79 -6.14 0.99 -12.88
CA ASN A 79 -5.42 -0.29 -12.88
C ASN A 79 -5.31 -0.91 -11.47
N PRO A 80 -6.44 -1.23 -10.81
CA PRO A 80 -6.45 -1.73 -9.44
C PRO A 80 -5.61 -3.01 -9.27
N SER A 81 -5.62 -3.90 -10.27
CA SER A 81 -4.82 -5.13 -10.27
C SER A 81 -3.33 -4.87 -10.14
N ARG A 82 -2.77 -3.93 -10.92
CA ARG A 82 -1.36 -3.54 -10.79
C ARG A 82 -1.07 -3.00 -9.39
N ARG A 83 -1.95 -2.18 -8.84
CA ARG A 83 -1.79 -1.59 -7.51
C ARG A 83 -1.88 -2.62 -6.38
N VAL A 84 -2.73 -3.64 -6.51
CA VAL A 84 -2.74 -4.80 -5.59
C VAL A 84 -1.38 -5.48 -5.59
N SER A 85 -0.84 -5.83 -6.77
CA SER A 85 0.46 -6.49 -6.88
C SER A 85 1.60 -5.64 -6.32
N GLN A 86 1.59 -4.33 -6.60
CA GLN A 86 2.60 -3.40 -6.12
C GLN A 86 2.54 -3.23 -4.59
N ALA A 87 1.35 -2.98 -4.03
CA ALA A 87 1.16 -2.87 -2.58
C ALA A 87 1.53 -4.17 -1.85
N GLN A 88 1.18 -5.34 -2.41
CA GLN A 88 1.58 -6.64 -1.85
C GLN A 88 3.10 -6.82 -1.87
N ALA A 89 3.77 -6.49 -2.98
CA ALA A 89 5.21 -6.59 -3.09
C ALA A 89 5.93 -5.68 -2.07
N SER A 90 5.49 -4.43 -1.95
CA SER A 90 6.04 -3.50 -0.95
C SER A 90 5.77 -3.96 0.48
N ALA A 91 4.57 -4.46 0.78
CA ALA A 91 4.23 -4.97 2.11
C ALA A 91 5.15 -6.11 2.55
N ASN A 92 5.43 -7.06 1.64
CA ASN A 92 6.34 -8.16 1.88
C ASN A 92 7.78 -7.68 2.07
N ALA A 93 8.25 -6.75 1.23
CA ALA A 93 9.60 -6.19 1.37
C ALA A 93 9.81 -5.47 2.72
N TYR A 94 8.78 -4.79 3.24
CA TYR A 94 8.83 -4.22 4.58
C TYR A 94 8.81 -5.29 5.69
N LEU A 95 8.11 -6.41 5.53
CA LEU A 95 8.16 -7.53 6.50
C LEU A 95 9.56 -8.15 6.57
N GLU A 96 10.21 -8.32 5.42
CA GLU A 96 11.59 -8.79 5.33
C GLU A 96 12.52 -7.81 6.07
N LEU A 97 12.38 -6.51 5.80
CA LEU A 97 13.17 -5.47 6.46
C LEU A 97 12.95 -5.44 7.98
N GLN A 98 11.70 -5.56 8.43
CA GLN A 98 11.36 -5.66 9.85
C GLN A 98 12.02 -6.88 10.50
N THR A 99 11.97 -8.02 9.81
CA THR A 99 12.55 -9.27 10.31
C THR A 99 14.06 -9.16 10.44
N GLU A 100 14.74 -8.61 9.43
CA GLU A 100 16.19 -8.40 9.47
C GLU A 100 16.60 -7.37 10.53
N ALA A 101 15.86 -6.27 10.67
CA ALA A 101 16.10 -5.29 11.73
C ALA A 101 15.93 -5.92 13.12
N ARG A 102 14.91 -6.79 13.29
CA ARG A 102 14.74 -7.56 14.53
C ARG A 102 15.93 -8.46 14.80
N GLN A 103 16.37 -9.24 13.80
CA GLN A 103 17.50 -10.16 13.95
C GLN A 103 18.78 -9.40 14.31
N LEU A 104 19.03 -8.27 13.65
CA LEU A 104 20.15 -7.38 13.96
C LEU A 104 20.11 -6.90 15.42
N LEU A 105 18.91 -6.54 15.90
CA LEU A 105 18.72 -6.03 17.25
C LEU A 105 18.81 -7.12 18.33
N THR A 106 18.28 -8.32 18.08
CA THR A 106 18.10 -9.34 19.12
C THR A 106 19.16 -10.44 19.11
N ILE A 107 19.78 -10.70 17.95
CA ILE A 107 20.72 -11.81 17.77
C ILE A 107 22.11 -11.24 17.48
N ASP A 108 22.24 -10.44 16.43
CA ASP A 108 23.55 -10.03 15.94
C ASP A 108 24.22 -8.98 16.85
N SER A 109 23.45 -8.20 17.60
CA SER A 109 23.97 -7.17 18.50
C SER A 109 24.90 -7.72 19.58
N ALA A 110 24.79 -9.01 19.92
CA ALA A 110 25.62 -9.67 20.93
C ALA A 110 27.01 -10.05 20.41
N VAL A 111 27.17 -10.18 19.09
CA VAL A 111 28.37 -10.74 18.44
C VAL A 111 29.01 -9.79 17.42
N SER A 112 28.31 -8.75 16.99
CA SER A 112 28.78 -7.82 15.96
C SER A 112 29.68 -6.73 16.53
N SER A 113 30.70 -6.35 15.78
CA SER A 113 31.45 -5.13 16.08
C SER A 113 30.58 -3.88 15.82
N ARG A 114 31.01 -2.74 16.35
CA ARG A 114 30.30 -1.46 16.13
C ARG A 114 30.29 -1.05 14.65
N GLU A 115 31.36 -1.36 13.92
CA GLU A 115 31.49 -1.08 12.49
C GLU A 115 30.55 -1.97 11.67
N ASP A 116 30.54 -3.28 11.94
CA ASP A 116 29.62 -4.22 11.28
C ASP A 116 28.16 -3.84 11.50
N ALA A 117 27.80 -3.46 12.74
CA ALA A 117 26.45 -3.03 13.07
C ALA A 117 26.05 -1.75 12.33
N ARG A 118 27.00 -0.82 12.11
CA ARG A 118 26.77 0.41 11.34
C ARG A 118 26.55 0.10 9.86
N ASP A 119 27.35 -0.78 9.29
CA ASP A 119 27.25 -1.15 7.87
C ASP A 119 25.96 -1.92 7.57
N ARG A 120 25.53 -2.80 8.49
CA ARG A 120 24.23 -3.47 8.40
C ARG A 120 23.08 -2.47 8.49
N LEU A 121 23.13 -1.51 9.41
CA LEU A 121 22.13 -0.44 9.50
C LEU A 121 22.06 0.40 8.21
N ALA A 122 23.21 0.74 7.63
CA ALA A 122 23.26 1.47 6.36
C ALA A 122 22.62 0.65 5.22
N THR A 123 22.89 -0.66 5.17
CA THR A 123 22.29 -1.59 4.20
C THR A 123 20.78 -1.66 4.35
N LEU A 124 20.27 -1.80 5.57
CA LEU A 124 18.83 -1.83 5.85
C LEU A 124 18.16 -0.50 5.48
N THR A 125 18.82 0.63 5.76
CA THR A 125 18.32 1.97 5.39
C THR A 125 18.22 2.13 3.87
N ALA A 126 19.25 1.73 3.13
CA ALA A 126 19.25 1.78 1.67
C ALA A 126 18.13 0.90 1.07
N ARG A 127 17.92 -0.31 1.62
CA ARG A 127 16.81 -1.18 1.21
C ARG A 127 15.46 -0.54 1.51
N ARG A 128 15.26 0.04 2.70
CA ARG A 128 14.03 0.78 3.03
C ARG A 128 13.75 1.86 2.00
N ASP A 129 14.76 2.65 1.64
CA ASP A 129 14.62 3.74 0.71
C ASP A 129 14.27 3.24 -0.70
N GLU A 130 14.77 2.07 -1.11
CA GLU A 130 14.37 1.42 -2.36
C GLU A 130 12.91 0.94 -2.33
N VAL A 131 12.47 0.33 -1.24
CA VAL A 131 11.06 -0.04 -1.07
C VAL A 131 10.17 1.21 -1.09
N ASN A 132 10.58 2.29 -0.44
CA ASN A 132 9.85 3.57 -0.43
C ASN A 132 9.65 4.17 -1.83
N LYS A 133 10.61 4.01 -2.76
CA LYS A 133 10.49 4.50 -4.14
C LYS A 133 9.38 3.80 -4.93
N THR A 134 9.12 2.54 -4.61
CA THR A 134 8.17 1.68 -5.33
C THR A 134 6.87 1.47 -4.57
N ALA A 135 6.83 1.81 -3.28
CA ALA A 135 5.62 1.78 -2.48
C ALA A 135 4.56 2.73 -3.05
N ASP A 136 3.32 2.25 -3.14
CA ASP A 136 2.21 3.10 -3.57
C ASP A 136 2.08 4.24 -2.55
N PRO A 137 2.14 5.52 -2.98
CA PRO A 137 2.00 6.65 -2.07
C PRO A 137 0.66 6.54 -1.35
N PRO A 138 0.58 6.94 -0.06
CA PRO A 138 -0.62 6.78 0.74
C PRO A 138 -1.85 7.24 -0.04
N SER A 139 -2.84 6.36 -0.15
CA SER A 139 -4.06 6.48 -0.97
C SER A 139 -4.62 7.91 -1.10
N LEU A 140 -5.37 8.21 -2.17
CA LEU A 140 -6.01 9.52 -2.35
C LEU A 140 -6.84 9.97 -1.13
N TYR A 141 -7.43 9.02 -0.40
CA TYR A 141 -8.09 9.25 0.89
C TYR A 141 -7.11 9.67 1.99
N ALA A 142 -5.96 9.00 2.08
CA ALA A 142 -4.88 9.38 3.00
C ALA A 142 -4.24 10.71 2.61
N ARG A 143 -4.11 11.07 1.32
CA ARG A 143 -3.68 12.39 0.88
C ARG A 143 -4.68 13.48 1.28
N TRP A 144 -5.97 13.26 1.05
CA TRP A 144 -7.04 14.16 1.51
C TRP A 144 -7.08 14.31 3.04
N ARG A 145 -6.87 13.22 3.79
CA ARG A 145 -6.85 13.23 5.25
C ARG A 145 -5.55 13.84 5.80
N ALA A 146 -4.42 13.63 5.12
CA ALA A 146 -3.13 14.22 5.44
C ALA A 146 -3.14 15.74 5.23
N ASP A 147 -3.69 16.25 4.14
CA ASP A 147 -3.89 17.69 3.94
C ASP A 147 -4.72 18.32 5.07
N ARG A 148 -5.72 17.57 5.58
CA ARG A 148 -6.58 18.01 6.69
C ARG A 148 -5.91 17.95 8.07
N ASN A 149 -4.94 17.05 8.27
CA ASN A 149 -4.19 16.89 9.54
C ASN A 149 -2.89 17.71 9.59
N ILE A 150 -2.22 17.94 8.46
CA ILE A 150 -1.03 18.81 8.35
C ILE A 150 -1.42 20.26 8.61
N GLY A 151 -2.62 20.68 8.19
CA GLY A 151 -3.22 21.96 8.63
C GLY A 151 -3.50 22.06 10.14
N ARG A 152 -3.30 20.98 10.91
CA ARG A 152 -3.54 20.88 12.36
C ARG A 152 -2.33 20.34 13.17
N GLY A 153 -1.15 20.20 12.57
CA GLY A 153 0.11 19.97 13.30
C GLY A 153 0.38 18.55 13.82
N GLY A 154 -0.19 17.50 13.22
CA GLY A 154 -0.11 16.15 13.78
C GLY A 154 0.91 15.22 13.11
N GLN A 155 2.15 15.16 13.60
CA GLN A 155 2.90 13.90 13.72
C GLN A 155 3.82 13.98 14.96
N THR A 156 3.57 13.10 15.92
CA THR A 156 4.41 12.90 17.12
C THR A 156 4.78 11.43 17.16
N TYR A 157 6.07 11.11 17.25
CA TYR A 157 6.56 9.74 17.36
C TYR A 157 6.62 9.30 18.83
N GLU A 158 6.25 8.06 19.13
CA GLU A 158 6.34 7.51 20.50
C GLU A 158 7.80 7.46 21.01
N ALA A 159 8.78 7.30 20.12
CA ALA A 159 10.21 7.35 20.46
C ALA A 159 10.66 8.71 21.04
N ASP A 160 9.93 9.80 20.80
CA ASP A 160 10.20 11.12 21.40
C ASP A 160 9.56 11.30 22.78
N THR A 161 8.61 10.43 23.15
CA THR A 161 7.92 10.51 24.46
C THR A 161 8.69 9.83 25.59
N SER A 162 9.62 8.92 25.28
CA SER A 162 10.37 8.15 26.28
C SER A 162 11.64 8.82 26.83
N ASN A 163 11.89 10.09 26.46
CA ASN A 163 13.07 10.85 26.91
C ASN A 163 12.73 12.00 27.88
N GLY A 164 11.53 11.96 28.47
CA GLY A 164 10.96 13.07 29.26
C GLY A 164 10.43 12.71 30.65
N SER A 165 11.02 11.73 31.33
CA SER A 165 10.75 11.46 32.76
C SER A 165 12.00 10.97 33.48
#